data_AF-A0A968TTQ2-F1
#
_entry.id   AF-A0A968TTQ2-F1
#
_cell.length_a   1.000
_cell.length_b   1.000
_cell.length_c   1.000
_cell.angle_alpha   90.00
_cell.angle_beta   90.00
_cell.angle_gamma   90.00
#
_symmetry.space_group_name_H-M   'P 1'
#
loop_
_entity.id
_entity.type
_entity.pdbx_description
1 polymer ?
#
loop_
_entity_poly.entity_id
_entity_poly.type
_entity_poly.pdbx_seq_one_letter_code
_entity_poly.pdbx_strand_id
1 'polypeptide(L)' 'MASDVVRVICPNLKCKAILSVPGTARGKTVRCRQCGTRVGIPEILEKPVAVPVGPDAQSAQGGAPSTPTAQ' A
#
# COMPACT_ATOMS: atom_id res chain seq x y z
N MET A 1 12.49 13.18 2.24
CA MET A 1 12.37 12.32 3.45
C MET A 1 11.10 11.51 3.27
N ALA A 2 11.20 10.23 2.92
CA ALA A 2 10.04 9.37 2.76
C ALA A 2 9.44 9.09 4.14
N SER A 3 8.50 9.93 4.55
CA SER A 3 7.71 9.73 5.76
C SER A 3 6.91 8.45 5.57
N ASP A 4 7.38 7.32 6.10
CA ASP A 4 6.64 6.06 6.06
C ASP A 4 5.33 6.28 6.83
N VAL A 5 4.23 6.50 6.11
CA VAL A 5 2.90 6.73 6.69
C VAL A 5 2.13 5.42 6.63
N VAL A 6 1.82 4.89 7.80
CA VAL A 6 1.09 3.64 7.96
C VAL A 6 -0.38 3.96 8.16
N ARG A 7 -1.24 3.22 7.48
CA ARG A 7 -2.69 3.32 7.67
C ARG A 7 -3.13 2.22 8.61
N VAL A 8 -3.77 2.58 9.73
CA VAL A 8 -4.32 1.63 10.69
C VAL A 8 -5.80 1.93 10.95
N ILE A 9 -6.59 0.91 11.27
CA ILE A 9 -7.99 1.08 11.61
C ILE A 9 -8.17 1.33 13.12
N CYS A 10 -9.05 2.25 13.49
CA CYS A 10 -9.39 2.45 14.90
C CYS A 10 -10.10 1.20 15.45
N PRO A 11 -9.65 0.62 16.58
CA PRO A 11 -10.26 -0.56 17.19
C PRO A 11 -11.63 -0.27 17.83
N ASN A 12 -12.02 1.01 17.95
CA ASN A 12 -13.33 1.38 18.44
C ASN A 12 -14.37 1.12 17.35
N LEU A 13 -15.27 0.15 17.57
CA LEU A 13 -16.28 -0.29 16.60
C LEU A 13 -17.27 0.81 16.18
N LYS A 14 -17.43 1.87 16.99
CA LYS A 14 -18.26 3.04 16.62
C LYS A 14 -17.52 4.01 15.71
N CYS A 15 -16.19 4.08 15.83
CA CYS A 15 -15.35 5.02 15.08
C CYS A 15 -14.90 4.42 13.74
N LYS A 16 -14.26 3.24 13.76
CA LYS A 16 -13.67 2.53 12.60
C LYS A 16 -12.86 3.41 11.62
N ALA A 17 -12.44 4.59 12.05
CA ALA A 17 -11.76 5.55 11.20
C ALA A 17 -10.35 5.04 10.84
N ILE A 18 -9.93 5.32 9.60
CA ILE A 18 -8.57 5.05 9.15
C ILE A 18 -7.65 6.17 9.63
N LEU A 19 -6.68 5.82 10.45
CA LEU A 19 -5.66 6.72 10.98
C LEU A 19 -4.39 6.61 10.14
N SER A 20 -3.91 7.75 9.68
CA SER A 20 -2.57 7.86 9.09
C SER A 20 -1.58 8.17 10.21
N VAL A 21 -0.82 7.16 10.62
CA VAL A 21 0.19 7.29 11.67
C VAL A 21 1.59 7.30 11.04
N PRO A 22 2.51 8.14 11.54
CA PRO A 22 3.89 8.13 11.05
C PRO A 22 4.61 6.85 11.52
N GLY A 23 5.60 6.39 10.76
CA GLY A 23 6.40 5.22 11.09
C GLY A 23 7.09 5.32 12.44
N THR A 24 7.40 6.53 12.92
CA THR A 24 7.95 6.81 14.26
C THR A 24 7.02 6.46 15.43
N ALA A 25 5.73 6.26 15.13
CA ALA A 25 4.70 5.85 16.07
C ALA A 25 4.44 4.34 16.09
N ARG A 26 5.12 3.55 15.25
CA ARG A 26 5.10 2.08 15.35
C ARG A 26 5.61 1.61 16.71
N GLY A 27 5.03 0.53 17.23
CA GLY A 27 5.32 0.00 18.55
C GLY A 27 4.81 0.85 19.72
N LYS A 28 4.17 2.00 19.46
CA LYS A 28 3.70 2.95 20.48
C LYS A 28 2.18 3.01 20.54
N THR A 29 1.67 3.51 21.66
CA THR A 29 0.25 3.81 21.83
C THR A 29 -0.01 5.27 21.45
N VAL A 30 -0.81 5.49 20.41
CA VAL A 30 -1.24 6.83 19.96
C VAL A 30 -2.71 7.06 20.24
N ARG A 31 -3.15 8.31 20.25
CA ARG A 31 -4.58 8.64 20.37
C ARG A 31 -5.22 8.76 19.00
N CYS A 32 -6.38 8.14 18.81
CA CYS A 32 -7.18 8.32 17.62
C CYS A 32 -7.62 9.77 17.49
N ARG A 33 -7.38 10.41 16.33
CA ARG A 33 -7.81 11.80 16.08
C ARG A 33 -9.33 11.99 16.01
N GLN A 34 -10.10 10.93 15.76
CA GLN A 34 -11.56 11.00 15.61
C GLN A 34 -12.29 10.76 16.93
N CYS A 35 -11.92 9.74 17.71
CA CYS A 35 -12.63 9.37 18.94
C CYS A 35 -11.79 9.47 20.23
N GLY A 36 -10.51 9.84 20.15
CA GLY A 36 -9.62 9.98 21.31
C GLY A 36 -9.19 8.68 21.99
N THR A 37 -9.68 7.52 21.51
CA THR A 37 -9.32 6.19 22.05
C THR A 37 -7.82 5.93 21.87
N ARG A 38 -7.20 5.28 22.86
CA ARG A 38 -5.80 4.85 22.78
C ARG A 38 -5.69 3.64 21.86
N VAL A 39 -4.85 3.74 20.82
CA VAL A 39 -4.64 2.73 19.78
C VAL A 39 -3.18 2.30 19.83
N GLY A 40 -2.93 1.02 20.07
CA GLY A 40 -1.59 0.44 19.94
C GLY A 40 -1.26 0.21 18.47
N ILE A 41 -0.16 0.79 18.00
CA ILE A 41 0.30 0.59 16.62
C ILE A 41 1.22 -0.65 16.61
N PRO A 42 0.87 -1.71 15.85
CA PRO A 42 1.72 -2.88 15.77
C PRO A 42 3.09 -2.50 15.20
N GLU A 43 4.14 -2.96 15.88
CA GLU A 43 5.48 -2.97 15.32
C GLU A 43 5.51 -4.08 14.27
N ILE A 44 5.66 -3.71 13.00
CA ILE A 44 5.94 -4.74 12.00
C ILE A 44 7.35 -5.23 12.28
N LEU A 45 7.48 -6.48 12.75
CA LEU A 45 8.70 -7.22 12.45
C LEU A 45 8.72 -7.35 10.94
N GLU A 46 9.55 -6.54 10.29
CA GLU A 46 9.79 -6.59 8.86
C GLU A 46 10.27 -8.00 8.49
N LYS A 47 9.35 -8.89 8.16
CA LYS A 47 9.63 -9.91 7.18
C LYS A 47 9.23 -9.28 5.86
N PRO A 48 10.17 -8.72 5.09
CA PRO A 48 9.86 -8.22 3.77
C PRO A 48 9.35 -9.41 2.98
N VAL A 49 8.03 -9.49 2.81
CA VAL A 49 7.43 -10.30 1.77
C VAL A 49 7.73 -9.51 0.50
N ALA A 50 8.91 -9.78 -0.04
CA ALA A 50 9.27 -9.36 -1.38
C ALA A 50 8.16 -9.90 -2.30
N VAL A 51 7.25 -9.02 -2.71
CA VAL A 51 6.43 -9.26 -3.89
C VAL A 51 7.39 -9.11 -5.07
N PRO A 52 7.78 -10.20 -5.76
CA PRO A 52 8.53 -10.05 -6.99
C PRO A 52 7.61 -9.37 -8.00
N VAL A 53 7.87 -8.10 -8.28
CA VAL A 53 7.33 -7.44 -9.47
C VAL A 53 8.07 -8.08 -10.64
N GLY A 54 7.47 -9.13 -11.22
CA GLY A 54 7.97 -9.77 -12.42
C GLY A 54 8.01 -8.76 -13.56
N PRO A 55 9.13 -8.61 -14.28
CA PRO A 55 9.19 -7.76 -15.45
C PRO A 55 8.78 -8.60 -16.66
N ASP A 56 7.48 -8.75 -16.92
CA ASP A 56 7.03 -9.13 -18.26
C ASP A 56 5.60 -8.64 -18.54
N ALA A 57 5.55 -7.41 -19.04
CA ALA A 57 4.40 -6.93 -19.80
C ALA A 57 4.94 -6.37 -21.12
N GLN A 58 5.67 -7.20 -21.87
CA GLN A 58 6.03 -6.90 -23.25
C GLN A 58 5.83 -8.13 -24.13
N SER A 59 4.58 -8.46 -24.41
CA SER A 59 4.18 -9.27 -25.56
C SER A 59 2.75 -8.95 -25.97
N ALA A 60 2.56 -7.75 -26.53
CA ALA A 60 1.45 -7.45 -27.43
C ALA A 60 2.03 -7.30 -28.85
N GLN A 61 2.31 -8.43 -29.50
CA GLN A 61 2.44 -8.51 -30.95
C GLN A 61 1.25 -9.29 -31.49
N GLY A 62 0.10 -8.62 -31.48
CA GLY A 62 -1.02 -8.95 -32.35
C GLY A 62 -1.12 -7.84 -33.38
N GLY A 63 -0.95 -8.17 -34.66
CA GLY A 63 -1.14 -7.22 -35.75
C GLY A 63 -0.39 -7.55 -37.03
N ALA A 64 -0.83 -8.60 -37.75
CA ALA A 64 -0.93 -8.47 -39.20
C ALA A 64 -2.00 -7.38 -39.48
N PRO A 65 -1.88 -6.53 -40.52
CA PRO A 65 -2.20 -7.03 -41.86
C PRO A 65 -1.54 -6.29 -43.05
N SER A 66 -1.80 -6.85 -44.24
CA SER A 66 -1.95 -6.18 -45.54
C SER A 66 -0.72 -5.84 -46.39
N THR A 67 -0.62 -6.58 -47.50
CA THR A 67 -0.04 -6.24 -48.82
C THR A 67 -0.25 -4.76 -49.20
N PRO A 68 0.70 -4.13 -49.92
CA PRO A 68 0.44 -3.91 -51.36
C PRO A 68 1.68 -3.84 -52.29
N THR A 69 1.43 -4.14 -53.56
CA THR A 69 1.96 -3.45 -54.76
C THR A 69 3.06 -4.10 -55.63
N ALA A 70 2.80 -3.97 -56.93
CA ALA A 70 3.43 -4.54 -58.11
C ALA A 70 4.89 -4.16 -58.36
N GLN A 71 5.61 -5.06 -59.05
CA GLN A 71 6.17 -4.85 -60.41
C GLN A 71 6.61 -6.18 -61.00
#